data_AF-A0AAW1AQS3-F1
#
_entry.id   AF-A0AAW1AQS3-F1
#
_cell.length_a   1.000
_cell.length_b   1.000
_cell.length_c   1.000
_cell.angle_alpha   90.00
_cell.angle_beta   90.00
_cell.angle_gamma   90.00
#
_symmetry.space_group_name_H-M   'P 1'
#
loop_
_entity.id
_entity.type
_entity.pdbx_description
1 polymer ?
#
loop_
_entity_poly.entity_id
_entity_poly.type
_entity_poly.pdbx_seq_one_letter_code
_entity_poly.pdbx_strand_id
1 'polypeptide(L)'
;MLVPRKMSISPLESWLTVQYFLPKTGGIINVHERNSPRPLQQYDLPAPSRGAKAEEEEEAEHGGEMNRPRMECRNILKIRRRKMNRHKYKKLMKRTKFARRKVLEKRMWRKQKKFENELKRIWKKAGLKNPPEGWVTPKIYLRNVKS
;
A
#
# COMPACT_ATOMS: atom_id res chain seq x y z
N MET A 1 -18.81 -27.41 1.58
CA MET A 1 -19.03 -28.46 2.60
C MET A 1 -19.83 -27.86 3.74
N LEU A 2 -21.06 -28.33 3.96
CA LEU A 2 -21.96 -27.83 4.99
C LEU A 2 -21.70 -28.63 6.27
N VAL A 3 -21.13 -28.00 7.29
CA VAL A 3 -20.90 -28.67 8.59
C VAL A 3 -22.27 -28.84 9.27
N PRO A 4 -22.65 -30.06 9.70
CA PRO A 4 -23.92 -30.28 10.40
C PRO A 4 -24.05 -29.37 11.62
N ARG A 5 -25.23 -28.75 11.83
CA ARG A 5 -25.49 -27.82 12.95
C ARG A 5 -25.23 -28.39 14.35
N LYS A 6 -25.25 -29.72 14.50
CA LYS A 6 -24.92 -30.42 15.76
C LYS A 6 -23.40 -30.45 16.05
N MET A 7 -22.59 -30.07 15.06
CA MET A 7 -21.13 -29.95 15.12
C MET A 7 -20.66 -28.49 15.02
N SER A 8 -21.59 -27.53 14.88
CA SER A 8 -21.24 -26.11 14.89
C SER A 8 -21.24 -25.60 16.32
N ILE A 9 -20.06 -25.38 16.87
CA ILE A 9 -19.88 -24.69 18.16
C ILE A 9 -20.49 -23.29 18.02
N SER A 10 -21.40 -22.92 18.92
CA SER A 10 -21.98 -21.58 18.91
C SER A 10 -20.90 -20.52 19.19
N PRO A 11 -21.06 -19.28 18.70
CA PRO A 11 -20.10 -18.21 18.98
C PRO A 11 -19.82 -18.03 20.48
N LEU A 12 -20.82 -18.29 21.33
CA LEU A 12 -20.70 -18.21 22.78
C LEU A 12 -19.87 -19.37 23.36
N GLU A 13 -20.15 -20.62 22.95
CA GLU A 13 -19.38 -21.78 23.41
C GLU A 13 -17.92 -21.71 22.97
N SER A 14 -17.66 -21.22 21.75
CA SER A 14 -16.31 -20.95 21.23
C SER A 14 -15.60 -19.89 22.08
N TRP A 15 -16.32 -18.85 22.51
CA TRP A 15 -15.76 -17.81 23.36
C TRP A 15 -15.47 -18.29 24.79
N LEU A 16 -16.37 -19.08 25.37
CA LEU A 16 -16.19 -19.66 26.70
C LEU A 16 -15.06 -20.69 26.71
N THR A 17 -14.96 -21.55 25.70
CA THR A 17 -13.86 -22.51 25.59
C THR A 17 -12.50 -21.80 25.54
N VAL A 18 -12.38 -20.70 24.80
CA VAL A 18 -11.17 -19.88 24.79
C VAL A 18 -10.84 -19.30 26.18
N GLN A 19 -11.85 -18.90 26.97
CA GLN A 19 -11.63 -18.34 28.31
C GLN A 19 -11.25 -19.36 29.38
N TYR A 20 -11.73 -20.60 29.26
CA TYR A 20 -11.54 -21.63 30.28
C TYR A 20 -10.43 -22.63 29.95
N PHE A 21 -10.12 -22.86 28.67
CA PHE A 21 -9.05 -23.79 28.26
C PHE A 21 -7.69 -23.12 28.04
N LEU A 22 -7.65 -21.80 27.83
CA LEU A 22 -6.36 -21.10 27.85
C LEU A 22 -5.95 -20.85 29.30
N PRO A 23 -4.67 -21.10 29.66
CA PRO A 23 -4.17 -20.78 30.99
C PRO A 23 -4.47 -19.30 31.29
N LYS A 24 -5.15 -19.04 32.41
CA LYS A 24 -5.35 -17.71 33.00
C LYS A 24 -4.01 -17.15 33.52
N THR A 25 -2.96 -17.20 32.72
CA THR A 25 -1.69 -16.54 33.02
C THR A 25 -1.68 -15.16 32.37
N GLY A 26 -2.27 -14.22 33.10
CA GLY A 26 -1.88 -12.81 33.04
C GLY A 26 -2.82 -11.88 32.30
N GLY A 27 -3.71 -11.23 33.07
CA GLY A 27 -4.20 -9.89 32.76
C GLY A 27 -5.49 -9.85 31.96
N ILE A 28 -6.54 -9.34 32.61
CA ILE A 28 -7.64 -8.63 31.97
C ILE A 28 -7.00 -7.72 30.90
N ILE A 29 -7.35 -7.93 29.63
CA ILE A 29 -6.95 -7.01 28.55
C ILE A 29 -7.75 -5.72 28.78
N ASN A 30 -7.28 -4.90 29.72
CA ASN A 30 -7.70 -3.53 29.86
C ASN A 30 -7.36 -2.85 28.55
N VAL A 31 -8.39 -2.49 27.79
CA VAL A 31 -8.28 -1.78 26.50
C VAL A 31 -7.47 -0.49 26.65
N HIS A 32 -7.33 0.03 27.88
CA HIS A 32 -6.53 1.19 28.25
C HIS A 32 -5.00 0.95 28.26
N GLU A 33 -4.51 -0.27 28.47
CA GLU A 33 -3.05 -0.57 28.47
C GLU A 33 -2.46 -0.71 27.07
N ARG A 34 -3.30 -0.76 26.03
CA ARG A 34 -2.85 -0.82 24.63
C ARG A 34 -2.17 0.48 24.15
N ASN A 35 -2.22 1.56 24.94
CA ASN A 35 -1.65 2.86 24.61
C ASN A 35 -0.27 3.13 25.23
N SER A 36 0.25 2.24 26.08
CA SER A 36 1.65 2.34 26.55
C SER A 36 2.60 1.79 25.48
N PRO A 37 3.69 2.50 25.14
CA PRO A 37 4.68 1.99 24.19
C PRO A 37 5.37 0.77 24.80
N ARG A 38 4.91 -0.43 24.41
CA ARG A 38 5.55 -1.70 24.74
C ARG A 38 7.02 -1.62 24.31
N PRO A 39 8.01 -1.94 25.18
CA PRO A 39 9.40 -2.01 24.78
C PRO A 39 9.49 -2.91 23.55
N LEU A 40 10.14 -2.41 22.50
CA LEU A 40 10.31 -3.07 21.22
C LEU A 40 10.71 -4.52 21.45
N GLN A 41 9.77 -5.46 21.25
CA GLN A 41 10.08 -6.89 21.22
C GLN A 41 10.95 -7.14 19.99
N GLN A 42 12.24 -6.96 20.19
CA GLN A 42 13.30 -7.40 19.31
C GLN A 42 13.33 -8.90 19.49
N TYR A 43 12.65 -9.61 18.60
CA TYR A 43 12.79 -11.05 18.53
C TYR A 43 14.13 -11.33 17.87
N ASP A 44 15.10 -11.77 18.67
CA ASP A 44 16.30 -12.37 18.13
C ASP A 44 15.87 -13.68 17.44
N LEU A 45 16.12 -13.75 16.14
CA LEU A 45 15.91 -14.98 15.39
C LEU A 45 16.89 -16.02 15.95
N PRO A 46 16.43 -17.25 16.26
CA PRO A 46 17.36 -18.29 16.67
C PRO A 46 18.43 -18.45 15.60
N ALA A 47 19.68 -18.58 16.04
CA ALA A 47 20.82 -18.78 15.16
C ALA A 47 20.49 -19.93 14.18
N PRO A 48 20.83 -19.80 12.89
CA PRO A 48 20.66 -20.91 11.97
C PRO A 48 21.47 -22.06 12.55
N SER A 49 20.78 -23.13 12.93
CA SER A 49 21.40 -24.39 13.35
C SER A 49 22.25 -24.89 12.18
N ARG A 50 23.51 -24.49 12.18
CA ARG A 50 24.53 -25.05 11.33
C ARG A 50 25.00 -26.27 12.09
N GLY A 51 24.60 -27.43 11.60
CA GLY A 51 24.85 -28.71 12.24
C GLY A 51 26.32 -28.94 12.56
N ALA A 52 26.52 -29.58 13.70
CA ALA A 52 27.60 -30.51 14.03
C ALA A 52 29.04 -30.13 13.60
N LYS A 53 29.85 -29.68 14.57
CA LYS A 53 30.94 -30.46 15.21
C LYS A 53 32.00 -29.54 15.83
N ALA A 54 32.50 -30.02 16.97
CA ALA A 54 33.81 -29.80 17.59
C ALA A 54 34.10 -28.42 18.20
N GLU A 55 34.36 -28.50 19.50
CA GLU A 55 35.07 -27.58 20.39
C GLU A 55 36.40 -27.13 19.78
N GLU A 56 36.75 -25.85 19.96
CA GLU A 56 38.01 -25.40 20.55
C GLU A 56 38.04 -23.86 20.63
N GLU A 57 38.95 -23.39 21.47
CA GLU A 57 38.90 -22.21 22.32
C GLU A 57 39.11 -20.85 21.64
N GLU A 58 38.80 -19.85 22.45
CA GLU A 58 39.13 -18.42 22.40
C GLU A 58 40.27 -18.02 21.46
N GLU A 59 40.01 -17.03 20.60
CA GLU A 59 40.90 -15.87 20.49
C GLU A 59 40.09 -14.67 20.00
N ALA A 60 40.14 -13.61 20.81
CA ALA A 60 39.66 -12.29 20.45
C ALA A 60 40.55 -11.73 19.35
N GLU A 61 40.00 -11.44 18.18
CA GLU A 61 40.26 -10.17 17.48
C GLU A 61 39.61 -10.10 16.10
N HIS A 62 39.36 -8.86 15.70
CA HIS A 62 39.18 -8.42 14.32
C HIS A 62 37.90 -8.86 13.58
N GLY A 63 37.01 -7.88 13.43
CA GLY A 63 36.36 -7.70 12.14
C GLY A 63 34.84 -7.60 12.19
N GLY A 64 34.37 -6.39 12.51
CA GLY A 64 33.11 -5.82 12.01
C GLY A 64 31.97 -6.81 11.78
N GLU A 65 31.35 -7.30 12.84
CA GLU A 65 30.22 -8.21 12.69
C GLU A 65 28.92 -7.44 12.46
N MET A 66 28.77 -7.07 11.19
CA MET A 66 27.54 -6.93 10.43
C MET A 66 26.43 -6.14 11.12
N ASN A 67 26.22 -4.92 10.62
CA ASN A 67 24.91 -4.27 10.58
C ASN A 67 23.85 -5.25 10.02
N ARG A 68 23.38 -6.21 10.83
CA ARG A 68 22.22 -7.03 10.49
C ARG A 68 21.10 -6.03 10.34
N PRO A 69 20.45 -5.93 9.16
CA PRO A 69 19.33 -5.03 9.01
C PRO A 69 18.28 -5.49 10.01
N ARG A 70 18.15 -4.72 11.10
CA ARG A 70 17.24 -4.97 12.19
C ARG A 70 15.83 -4.68 11.70
N MET A 71 15.33 -5.58 10.86
CA MET A 71 14.03 -5.42 10.23
C MET A 71 12.97 -5.74 11.27
N GLU A 72 12.48 -4.70 11.92
CA GLU A 72 11.27 -4.80 12.71
C GLU A 72 10.17 -5.43 11.84
N CYS A 73 9.58 -6.54 12.27
CA CYS A 73 8.53 -7.27 11.52
C CYS A 73 7.38 -6.35 11.06
N ARG A 74 7.14 -5.26 11.79
CA ARG A 74 6.21 -4.18 11.44
C ARG A 74 6.50 -3.56 10.07
N ASN A 75 7.77 -3.38 9.72
CA ASN A 75 8.20 -2.83 8.43
C ASN A 75 8.05 -3.85 7.29
N ILE A 76 8.34 -5.13 7.53
CA ILE A 76 8.12 -6.19 6.54
C ILE A 76 6.63 -6.34 6.19
N LEU A 77 5.74 -6.29 7.18
CA LEU A 77 4.30 -6.35 6.93
C LEU A 77 3.78 -5.14 6.13
N LYS A 78 4.29 -3.93 6.42
CA LYS A 78 4.01 -2.73 5.61
C LYS A 78 4.51 -2.91 4.18
N ILE A 79 5.72 -3.44 4.00
CA ILE A 79 6.31 -3.70 2.67
C ILE A 79 5.50 -4.74 1.89
N ARG A 80 5.14 -5.88 2.50
CA ARG A 80 4.31 -6.93 1.86
C ARG A 80 2.95 -6.39 1.44
N ARG A 81 2.33 -5.54 2.27
CA ARG A 81 1.05 -4.86 1.92
C ARG A 81 1.23 -3.92 0.73
N ARG A 82 2.26 -3.07 0.71
CA ARG A 82 2.57 -2.18 -0.41
C ARG A 82 2.89 -2.96 -1.70
N LYS A 83 3.65 -4.06 -1.59
CA LYS A 83 3.95 -5.00 -2.69
C LYS A 83 2.65 -5.52 -3.29
N MET A 84 1.77 -6.07 -2.47
CA MET A 84 0.49 -6.63 -2.92
C MET A 84 -0.40 -5.55 -3.55
N ASN A 85 -0.48 -4.35 -2.94
CA ASN A 85 -1.26 -3.23 -3.48
C ASN A 85 -0.74 -2.79 -4.86
N ARG A 86 0.58 -2.63 -5.03
CA ARG A 86 1.18 -2.30 -6.33
C ARG A 86 0.94 -3.41 -7.36
N HIS A 87 1.04 -4.67 -6.95
CA HIS A 87 0.77 -5.82 -7.82
C HIS A 87 -0.69 -5.83 -8.31
N LYS A 88 -1.65 -5.69 -7.40
CA LYS A 88 -3.09 -5.61 -7.72
C LYS A 88 -3.39 -4.38 -8.61
N TYR A 89 -2.78 -3.23 -8.31
CA TYR A 89 -2.92 -2.02 -9.13
C TYR A 89 -2.39 -2.25 -10.56
N LYS A 90 -1.20 -2.84 -10.73
CA LYS A 90 -0.68 -3.17 -12.06
C LYS A 90 -1.60 -4.14 -12.81
N LYS A 91 -2.15 -5.17 -12.15
CA LYS A 91 -3.15 -6.08 -12.75
C LYS A 91 -4.42 -5.33 -13.18
N LEU A 92 -4.90 -4.40 -12.36
CA LEU A 92 -6.04 -3.56 -12.71
C LEU A 92 -5.73 -2.64 -13.90
N MET A 93 -4.54 -2.03 -13.95
CA MET A 93 -4.11 -1.18 -15.08
C MET A 93 -4.11 -1.97 -16.39
N LYS A 94 -3.59 -3.20 -16.37
CA LYS A 94 -3.57 -4.06 -17.56
C LYS A 94 -4.98 -4.41 -18.04
N ARG A 95 -5.86 -4.87 -17.12
CA ARG A 95 -7.25 -5.22 -17.46
C ARG A 95 -8.07 -4.03 -17.97
N THR A 96 -7.82 -2.83 -17.46
CA THR A 96 -8.61 -1.62 -17.79
C THR A 96 -7.90 -0.65 -18.74
N LYS A 97 -6.81 -1.08 -19.41
CA LYS A 97 -5.95 -0.22 -20.25
C LYS A 97 -6.75 0.59 -21.27
N PHE A 98 -7.59 -0.07 -22.06
CA PHE A 98 -8.34 0.56 -23.14
C PHE A 98 -9.47 1.47 -22.63
N ALA A 99 -10.19 1.05 -21.60
CA ALA A 99 -11.20 1.87 -20.95
C ALA A 99 -10.59 3.16 -20.38
N ARG A 100 -9.43 3.06 -19.73
CA ARG A 100 -8.67 4.21 -19.20
C ARG A 100 -8.19 5.14 -20.30
N ARG A 101 -7.68 4.59 -21.41
CA ARG A 101 -7.28 5.37 -22.60
C ARG A 101 -8.43 6.22 -23.12
N LYS A 102 -9.61 5.62 -23.33
CA LYS A 102 -10.83 6.34 -23.77
C LYS A 102 -11.24 7.45 -22.80
N VAL A 103 -11.14 7.22 -21.48
CA VAL A 103 -11.45 8.24 -20.47
C VAL A 103 -10.42 9.37 -20.47
N LEU A 104 -9.13 9.05 -20.60
CA LEU A 104 -8.06 10.05 -20.68
C LEU A 104 -8.20 10.94 -21.91
N GLU A 105 -8.48 10.36 -23.08
CA GLU A 105 -8.72 11.09 -24.32
C GLU A 105 -9.89 12.08 -24.16
N LYS A 106 -11.02 11.61 -23.60
CA LYS A 106 -12.17 12.47 -23.29
C LYS A 106 -11.80 13.61 -22.33
N ARG A 107 -10.99 13.34 -21.29
CA ARG A 107 -10.53 14.37 -20.35
C ARG A 107 -9.63 15.39 -21.01
N MET A 108 -8.69 14.96 -21.86
CA MET A 108 -7.82 15.86 -22.60
C MET A 108 -8.62 16.75 -23.56
N TRP A 109 -9.63 16.21 -24.24
CA TRP A 109 -10.50 16.98 -25.10
C TRP A 109 -11.30 18.04 -24.33
N ARG A 110 -11.87 17.68 -23.18
CA ARG A 110 -12.54 18.66 -22.28
C ARG A 110 -11.56 19.73 -21.78
N LYS A 111 -10.32 19.36 -21.49
CA LYS A 111 -9.28 20.30 -21.06
C LYS A 111 -8.92 21.30 -22.17
N GLN A 112 -8.78 20.84 -23.40
CA GLN A 112 -8.56 21.68 -24.57
C GLN A 112 -9.73 22.64 -24.80
N LYS A 113 -10.97 22.15 -24.75
CA LYS A 113 -12.16 23.00 -24.90
C LYS A 113 -12.26 24.06 -23.80
N LYS A 114 -11.90 23.72 -22.56
CA LYS A 114 -11.85 24.69 -21.45
C LYS A 114 -10.83 25.79 -21.72
N PHE A 115 -9.64 25.43 -22.21
CA PHE A 115 -8.59 26.37 -22.59
C PHE A 115 -9.05 27.31 -23.72
N GLU A 116 -9.62 26.78 -24.79
CA GLU A 116 -10.12 27.58 -25.92
C GLU A 116 -11.27 28.52 -25.49
N ASN A 117 -12.18 28.04 -24.65
CA ASN A 117 -13.27 28.85 -24.10
C ASN A 117 -12.75 29.98 -23.19
N GLU A 118 -11.68 29.72 -22.43
CA GLU A 118 -11.08 30.71 -21.56
C GLU A 118 -10.41 31.83 -22.35
N LEU A 119 -9.66 31.49 -23.41
CA LEU A 119 -9.14 32.49 -24.35
C LEU A 119 -10.27 33.28 -25.01
N LYS A 120 -11.33 32.60 -25.44
CA LYS A 120 -12.52 33.24 -26.01
C LYS A 120 -13.20 34.20 -25.05
N ARG A 121 -13.23 33.87 -23.76
CA ARG A 121 -13.76 34.74 -22.70
C ARG A 121 -12.90 36.00 -22.55
N ILE A 122 -11.58 35.88 -22.63
CA ILE A 122 -10.65 37.02 -22.46
C ILE A 122 -10.87 38.07 -23.55
N TRP A 123 -10.84 37.68 -24.84
CA TRP A 123 -10.98 38.68 -25.91
C TRP A 123 -12.41 39.26 -25.99
N LYS A 124 -13.43 38.46 -25.68
CA LYS A 124 -14.81 38.96 -25.58
C LYS A 124 -14.96 39.96 -24.43
N LYS A 125 -14.31 39.71 -23.30
CA LYS A 125 -14.28 40.65 -22.17
C LYS A 125 -13.57 41.96 -22.54
N ALA A 126 -12.58 41.89 -23.42
CA ALA A 126 -11.90 43.05 -24.00
C ALA A 126 -12.70 43.75 -25.12
N GLY A 127 -13.93 43.32 -25.42
CA GLY A 127 -14.79 43.93 -26.45
C GLY A 127 -14.54 43.44 -27.88
N LEU A 128 -13.60 42.52 -28.10
CA LEU A 128 -13.32 41.97 -29.43
C LEU A 128 -14.36 40.89 -29.79
N LYS A 129 -14.96 41.00 -30.99
CA LYS A 129 -15.87 39.97 -31.53
C LYS A 129 -15.11 38.73 -32.00
N ASN A 130 -13.96 38.95 -32.64
CA ASN A 130 -13.09 37.94 -33.23
C ASN A 130 -11.79 37.82 -32.44
N PRO A 131 -11.07 36.69 -32.55
CA PRO A 131 -9.69 36.62 -32.05
C PRO A 131 -8.82 37.69 -32.72
N PRO A 132 -7.70 38.09 -32.07
CA PRO A 132 -6.70 38.97 -32.69
C PRO A 132 -6.26 38.44 -34.06
N GLU A 133 -5.97 39.35 -34.98
CA GLU A 133 -5.54 39.00 -36.33
C GLU A 133 -4.28 38.13 -36.30
N GLY A 134 -4.26 37.05 -37.09
CA GLY A 134 -3.16 36.08 -37.12
C GLY A 134 -3.11 35.09 -35.95
N TRP A 135 -3.99 35.18 -34.94
CA TRP A 135 -3.96 34.26 -33.81
C TRP A 135 -4.66 32.92 -34.09
N VAL A 136 -3.88 31.83 -34.08
CA VAL A 136 -4.40 30.45 -34.17
C VAL A 136 -4.24 29.76 -32.83
N THR A 137 -5.34 29.32 -32.21
CA THR A 137 -5.27 28.65 -30.90
C THR A 137 -4.60 27.27 -31.00
N PRO A 138 -3.47 27.05 -30.33
CA PRO A 138 -2.75 25.79 -30.41
C PRO A 138 -3.46 24.67 -29.64
N LYS A 139 -3.37 23.45 -30.17
CA LYS A 139 -3.91 22.23 -29.54
C LYS A 139 -2.88 21.58 -28.60
N ILE A 140 -2.56 22.27 -27.51
CA ILE A 140 -1.49 21.88 -26.57
C ILE A 140 -1.81 20.54 -25.88
N TYR A 141 -3.06 20.30 -25.49
CA TYR A 141 -3.44 19.09 -24.73
C TYR A 141 -3.74 17.86 -25.59
N LEU A 142 -3.81 18.02 -26.92
CA LEU A 142 -4.14 16.94 -27.85
C LEU A 142 -2.92 16.39 -28.61
N ARG A 143 -1.75 17.03 -28.48
CA ARG A 143 -0.54 16.72 -29.27
C ARG A 143 -0.09 15.26 -29.16
N ASN A 144 -0.30 14.64 -28.01
CA ASN A 144 0.20 13.29 -27.71
C ASN A 144 -0.87 12.18 -27.78
N VAL A 145 -2.09 12.51 -28.24
CA VAL A 145 -3.19 11.53 -28.33
C VAL A 145 -3.11 10.67 -29.61
N LYS A 146 -2.29 11.06 -30.58
CA LYS A 146 -2.14 10.39 -31.89
C LYS A 146 -1.20 9.17 -31.92
N SER A 147 -0.80 8.60 -30.78
CA SER A 147 0.08 7.40 -30.71
C SER A 147 -0.66 6.13 -30.35
#